data_AF-A0AAD3NDF9-F1
#
_entry.id   AF-A0AAD3NDF9-F1
#
_cell.length_a   1.000
_cell.length_b   1.000
_cell.length_c   1.000
_cell.angle_alpha   90.00
_cell.angle_beta   90.00
_cell.angle_gamma   90.00
#
_symmetry.space_group_name_H-M   'P 1'
#
loop_
_entity.id
_entity.type
_entity.pdbx_description
1 polymer ?
#
loop_
_entity_poly.entity_id
_entity_poly.type
_entity_poly.pdbx_seq_one_letter_code
_entity_poly.pdbx_strand_id
1 'polypeptide(L)'
;DVTASSVVFCSQEKESLPEAKWPSPVHSEGDALLVGIISTFLHVHPFGASIEYICSYLQRLDTKINPGEVEALLSRLPCTFRQELTGVGASLEKRWNFCGFQGIKTT
;
A
#
# COMPACT_ATOMS: atom_id res chain seq x y z
N ASP A 1 22.17 -8.05 -19.45
CA ASP A 1 20.70 -7.98 -19.51
C ASP A 1 20.13 -7.21 -18.34
N VAL A 2 19.70 -5.98 -18.61
CA VAL A 2 18.99 -5.13 -17.65
C VAL A 2 17.53 -5.16 -18.08
N THR A 3 16.71 -5.94 -17.38
CA THR A 3 15.26 -5.97 -17.59
C THR A 3 14.67 -4.73 -16.93
N ALA A 4 14.38 -3.72 -17.75
CA ALA A 4 13.65 -2.53 -17.35
C ALA A 4 12.27 -2.94 -16.82
N SER A 5 12.03 -2.75 -15.51
CA SER A 5 10.68 -2.78 -14.96
C SER A 5 9.95 -1.54 -15.45
N SER A 6 8.98 -1.75 -16.34
CA SER A 6 8.04 -0.73 -16.78
C SER A 6 7.19 -0.29 -15.59
N VAL A 7 7.62 0.78 -14.92
CA VAL A 7 6.77 1.56 -14.03
C VAL A 7 5.67 2.21 -14.87
N VAL A 8 4.45 1.71 -14.73
CA VAL A 8 3.25 2.35 -15.26
C VAL A 8 3.06 3.67 -14.49
N PHE A 9 3.55 4.75 -15.07
CA PHE A 9 3.21 6.11 -14.65
C PHE A 9 1.83 6.42 -15.27
N CYS A 10 0.78 6.51 -14.44
CA CYS A 10 -0.52 7.00 -14.91
C CYS A 10 -0.40 8.50 -15.25
N SER A 11 0.07 8.81 -16.45
CA SER A 11 -0.12 10.12 -17.06
C SER A 11 -1.60 10.28 -17.37
N GLN A 12 -2.31 11.11 -16.59
CA GLN A 12 -3.57 11.67 -17.05
C GLN A 12 -3.25 12.79 -18.03
N GLU A 13 -3.13 12.44 -19.31
CA GLU A 13 -3.32 13.41 -20.39
C GLU A 13 -4.82 13.59 -20.63
N LYS A 14 -5.24 14.84 -20.48
CA LYS A 14 -6.61 15.32 -20.49
C LYS A 14 -7.19 15.24 -21.91
N GLU A 15 -8.03 14.25 -22.17
CA GLU A 15 -9.04 14.32 -23.24
C GLU A 15 -10.41 13.88 -22.69
N SER A 16 -11.41 14.73 -22.91
CA SER A 16 -12.74 14.65 -22.33
C SER A 16 -13.54 13.45 -22.86
N LEU A 17 -13.77 12.45 -22.00
CA LEU A 17 -14.71 11.35 -22.18
C LEU A 17 -15.69 11.30 -20.98
N PRO A 18 -16.89 10.71 -21.12
CA PRO A 18 -17.91 10.72 -20.07
C PRO A 18 -17.33 10.14 -18.79
N GLU A 19 -17.49 10.85 -17.67
CA GLU A 19 -16.93 10.51 -16.36
C GLU A 19 -17.36 9.11 -15.93
N ALA A 20 -16.61 8.09 -16.35
CA ALA A 20 -16.64 6.79 -15.74
C ALA A 20 -16.23 7.05 -14.28
N LYS A 21 -17.18 6.92 -13.35
CA LYS A 21 -16.90 6.96 -11.92
C LYS A 21 -15.98 5.78 -11.61
N TRP A 22 -14.68 5.98 -11.77
CA TRP A 22 -13.70 5.06 -11.22
C TRP A 22 -13.98 5.03 -9.72
N PRO A 23 -14.32 3.86 -9.15
CA PRO A 23 -14.57 3.75 -7.72
C PRO A 23 -13.35 4.31 -7.00
N SER A 24 -13.55 5.25 -6.08
CA SER A 24 -12.44 5.74 -5.27
C SER A 24 -11.83 4.54 -4.54
N PRO A 25 -10.50 4.36 -4.55
CA PRO A 25 -9.88 3.20 -3.90
C PRO A 25 -9.99 3.25 -2.37
N VAL A 26 -10.53 4.32 -1.79
CA VAL A 26 -10.87 4.53 -0.38
C VAL A 26 -12.38 4.78 -0.30
N HIS A 27 -13.11 4.01 0.51
CA HIS A 27 -14.58 4.00 0.50
C HIS A 27 -15.21 4.62 1.75
N SER A 28 -14.40 4.89 2.79
CA SER A 28 -14.88 5.40 4.06
C SER A 28 -13.83 6.32 4.70
N GLU A 29 -14.26 7.13 5.68
CA GLU A 29 -13.33 7.88 6.53
C GLU A 29 -12.43 6.93 7.35
N GLY A 30 -12.96 5.78 7.76
CA GLY A 30 -12.19 4.73 8.44
C GLY A 30 -11.04 4.20 7.57
N ASP A 31 -11.30 3.94 6.28
CA ASP A 31 -10.26 3.54 5.32
C ASP A 31 -9.17 4.62 5.23
N ALA A 32 -9.55 5.89 5.16
CA ALA A 32 -8.60 7.00 5.07
C ALA A 32 -7.71 7.11 6.33
N LEU A 33 -8.30 6.94 7.52
CA LEU A 33 -7.56 6.91 8.77
C LEU A 33 -6.57 5.75 8.83
N LEU A 34 -7.01 4.54 8.44
CA LEU A 34 -6.13 3.37 8.38
C LEU A 34 -4.99 3.56 7.39
N VAL A 35 -5.25 4.11 6.20
CA VAL A 35 -4.22 4.43 5.22
C VAL A 35 -3.17 5.39 5.80
N GLY A 36 -3.59 6.44 6.50
CA GLY A 36 -2.66 7.39 7.13
C GLY A 36 -1.78 6.74 8.21
N ILE A 37 -2.40 5.95 9.09
CA ILE A 37 -1.69 5.25 10.17
C ILE A 37 -0.71 4.22 9.60
N ILE A 38 -1.15 3.39 8.66
CA ILE A 38 -0.31 2.34 8.05
C ILE A 38 0.80 2.96 7.21
N SER A 39 0.54 4.07 6.50
CA SER A 39 1.60 4.82 5.79
C SER A 39 2.70 5.26 6.75
N THR A 40 2.33 5.86 7.88
CA THR A 40 3.30 6.33 8.89
C THR A 40 4.07 5.17 9.51
N PHE A 41 3.37 4.08 9.85
CA PHE A 41 3.97 2.86 10.38
C PHE A 41 4.99 2.29 9.38
N LEU A 42 4.57 1.96 8.16
CA LEU A 42 5.45 1.35 7.17
C LEU A 42 6.58 2.28 6.72
N HIS A 43 6.38 3.59 6.75
CA HIS A 43 7.44 4.55 6.40
C HIS A 43 8.65 4.45 7.34
N VAL A 44 8.46 4.11 8.62
CA VAL A 44 9.56 3.90 9.57
C VAL A 44 10.10 2.46 9.59
N HIS A 45 9.55 1.56 8.76
CA HIS A 45 9.97 0.16 8.64
C HIS A 45 10.73 -0.08 7.33
N PRO A 46 12.07 0.01 7.31
CA PRO A 46 12.87 -0.08 6.07
C PRO A 46 12.80 -1.44 5.36
N PHE A 47 12.34 -2.48 6.04
CA PHE A 47 12.14 -3.83 5.48
C PHE A 47 10.66 -4.22 5.39
N GLY A 48 9.76 -3.25 5.53
CA GLY A 48 8.33 -3.49 5.58
C GLY A 48 7.90 -4.36 6.77
N ALA A 49 6.64 -4.79 6.72
CA ALA A 49 6.03 -5.58 7.78
C ALA A 49 5.07 -6.63 7.21
N SER A 50 4.94 -7.77 7.89
CA SER A 50 3.89 -8.73 7.57
C SER A 50 2.51 -8.16 7.94
N ILE A 51 1.45 -8.72 7.35
CA ILE A 51 0.08 -8.28 7.65
C ILE A 51 -0.27 -8.49 9.13
N GLU A 52 0.23 -9.57 9.74
CA GLU A 52 0.03 -9.89 11.15
C GLU A 52 0.69 -8.86 12.05
N TYR A 53 1.88 -8.37 11.68
CA TYR A 53 2.56 -7.35 12.46
C TYR A 53 1.85 -5.99 12.37
N ILE A 54 1.41 -5.60 11.17
CA ILE A 54 0.59 -4.40 10.97
C ILE A 54 -0.68 -4.48 11.81
N CYS A 55 -1.39 -5.61 11.75
CA CYS A 55 -2.63 -5.80 12.50
C CYS A 55 -2.38 -5.79 14.01
N SER A 56 -1.29 -6.41 14.49
CA SER A 56 -0.92 -6.38 15.91
C SER A 56 -0.65 -4.96 16.42
N TYR A 57 -0.15 -4.06 15.57
CA TYR A 57 -0.01 -2.64 15.89
C TYR A 57 -1.38 -1.93 15.92
N LEU A 58 -2.19 -2.09 14.86
CA LEU A 58 -3.51 -1.48 14.75
C LEU A 58 -4.48 -1.92 15.85
N GLN A 59 -4.37 -3.18 16.30
CA GLN A 59 -5.18 -3.75 17.38
C GLN A 59 -4.95 -3.09 18.75
N ARG A 60 -3.84 -2.34 18.91
CA ARG A 60 -3.63 -1.50 20.10
C ARG A 60 -4.50 -0.23 20.08
N LEU A 61 -5.01 0.16 18.91
CA LEU A 61 -5.89 1.31 18.70
C LEU A 61 -7.36 0.87 18.61
N ASP A 62 -7.62 -0.23 17.90
CA ASP A 62 -8.95 -0.84 17.78
C ASP A 62 -8.86 -2.36 17.73
N THR A 63 -9.42 -3.05 18.73
CA THR A 63 -9.37 -4.51 18.83
C THR A 63 -10.21 -5.23 17.77
N LYS A 64 -11.05 -4.52 17.01
CA LYS A 64 -11.90 -5.10 15.96
C LYS A 64 -11.22 -5.21 14.60
N ILE A 65 -9.95 -4.80 14.49
CA ILE A 65 -9.21 -4.83 13.22
C ILE A 65 -9.11 -6.26 12.67
N ASN A 66 -9.59 -6.42 11.43
CA ASN A 66 -9.56 -7.67 10.69
C ASN A 66 -8.39 -7.67 9.67
N PRO A 67 -7.47 -8.65 9.72
CA PRO A 67 -6.36 -8.73 8.78
C PRO A 67 -6.75 -8.78 7.31
N GLY A 68 -7.85 -9.46 6.96
CA GLY A 68 -8.31 -9.57 5.57
C GLY A 68 -8.80 -8.23 5.01
N GLU A 69 -9.46 -7.41 5.84
CA GLU A 69 -9.92 -6.08 5.43
C GLU A 69 -8.75 -5.12 5.22
N VAL A 70 -7.75 -5.19 6.11
CA VAL A 70 -6.52 -4.42 5.98
C VAL A 70 -5.76 -4.83 4.72
N GLU A 71 -5.58 -6.12 4.48
CA GLU A 71 -4.88 -6.61 3.28
C GLU A 71 -5.60 -6.19 1.98
N ALA A 72 -6.94 -6.27 1.96
CA ALA A 72 -7.75 -5.80 0.83
C ALA A 72 -7.60 -4.28 0.60
N LEU A 73 -7.57 -3.49 1.67
CA LEU A 73 -7.36 -2.04 1.59
C LEU A 73 -5.97 -1.69 1.03
N LEU A 74 -4.91 -2.35 1.49
CA LEU A 74 -3.55 -2.12 0.98
C LEU A 74 -3.44 -2.51 -0.49
N SER A 75 -4.05 -3.63 -0.87
CA SER A 75 -4.06 -4.13 -2.26
C SER A 75 -4.77 -3.19 -3.23
N ARG A 76 -5.74 -2.39 -2.76
CA ARG A 76 -6.45 -1.35 -3.55
C ARG A 76 -5.59 -0.11 -3.84
N LEU A 77 -4.43 0.03 -3.20
CA LEU A 77 -3.58 1.22 -3.25
C LEU A 77 -2.14 0.89 -3.67
N PRO A 78 -1.91 0.32 -4.87
CA PRO A 78 -0.61 -0.23 -5.29
C PRO A 78 0.49 0.82 -5.49
N CYS A 79 0.13 2.10 -5.64
CA CYS A 79 1.07 3.21 -5.72
C CYS A 79 1.49 3.74 -4.33
N THR A 80 0.84 3.29 -3.27
CA THR A 80 1.11 3.69 -1.88
C THR A 80 1.72 2.54 -1.08
N PHE A 81 1.19 1.33 -1.28
CA PHE A 81 1.63 0.12 -0.60
C PHE A 81 1.96 -0.98 -1.61
N ARG A 82 3.10 -1.64 -1.40
CA ARG A 82 3.56 -2.74 -2.25
C ARG A 82 3.79 -3.98 -1.42
N GLN A 83 3.17 -5.10 -1.81
CA GLN A 83 3.48 -6.40 -1.24
C GLN A 83 4.69 -6.98 -1.97
N GLU A 84 5.70 -7.38 -1.21
CA GLU A 84 6.93 -7.98 -1.70
C GLU A 84 7.16 -9.33 -1.00
N LEU A 85 7.74 -10.27 -1.74
CA LEU A 85 8.22 -11.53 -1.20
C LEU A 85 9.71 -11.39 -0.90
N THR A 86 10.08 -11.57 0.36
CA THR A 86 11.47 -11.47 0.84
C THR A 86 11.96 -12.81 1.36
N GLY A 87 13.25 -13.13 1.17
CA GLY A 87 13.85 -14.39 1.62
C GLY A 87 13.83 -15.50 0.56
N VAL A 88 14.27 -16.71 0.95
CA VAL A 88 14.39 -17.88 0.06
C VAL A 88 13.96 -19.14 0.80
N GLY A 89 13.24 -20.04 0.11
CA GLY A 89 12.85 -21.34 0.64
C GLY A 89 11.97 -21.23 1.90
N ALA A 90 12.42 -21.81 3.01
CA ALA A 90 11.69 -21.82 4.27
C ALA A 90 11.59 -20.43 4.96
N SER A 91 12.39 -19.45 4.51
CA SER A 91 12.40 -18.08 5.04
C SER A 91 11.66 -17.09 4.14
N LEU A 92 10.84 -17.58 3.20
CA LEU A 92 10.06 -16.72 2.32
C LEU A 92 8.92 -16.06 3.10
N GLU A 93 8.90 -14.73 3.10
CA GLU A 93 7.93 -13.92 3.83
C GLU A 93 7.22 -12.93 2.91
N LYS A 94 5.93 -12.71 3.14
CA LYS A 94 5.16 -11.63 2.52
C LYS A 94 5.25 -10.39 3.39
N ARG A 95 5.77 -9.29 2.84
CA ARG A 95 5.90 -8.02 3.55
C ARG A 95 5.29 -6.89 2.73
N TRP A 96 4.61 -5.98 3.42
CA TRP A 96 4.09 -4.74 2.86
C TRP A 96 5.10 -3.62 3.10
N ASN A 97 5.38 -2.86 2.04
CA ASN A 97 6.26 -1.70 2.05
C ASN A 97 5.47 -0.43 1.68
N PHE A 98 5.88 0.71 2.22
CA PHE A 98 5.36 2.01 1.82
C PHE A 98 6.19 2.59 0.67
N CYS A 99 5.53 2.94 -0.43
CA CYS A 99 6.16 3.52 -1.63
C CYS A 99 5.52 4.85 -2.07
N GLY A 100 4.65 5.45 -1.25
CA GLY A 100 3.87 6.63 -1.62
C GLY A 100 4.67 7.91 -1.94
N PHE A 101 5.95 7.96 -1.57
CA PHE A 101 6.85 9.08 -1.92
C PHE A 101 7.77 8.78 -3.11
N GLN A 102 7.72 7.56 -3.65
CA GLN A 102 8.56 7.14 -4.75
C GLN A 102 8.11 7.87 -6.03
N GLY A 103 8.82 8.94 -6.40
CA GLY A 103 8.48 9.81 -7.53
C GLY A 103 8.30 11.28 -7.16
N ILE A 104 8.26 11.60 -5.86
CA ILE A 104 8.37 12.99 -5.41
C ILE A 104 9.85 13.37 -5.53
N LYS A 105 10.19 14.23 -6.49
CA LYS A 105 11.54 14.78 -6.60
C LYS A 105 11.76 15.70 -5.40
N THR A 106 12.61 15.29 -4.46
CA THR A 106 13.15 16.20 -3.45
C THR A 106 14.01 17.22 -4.21
N THR A 107 13.52 18.45 -4.30
CA THR A 107 14.24 19.58 -4.89
C THR A 107 15.33 20.05 -3.95
#